data_AF-A0A7X8UK51-F1
#
_entry.id   AF-A0A7X8UK51-F1
#
_cell.length_a   1.000
_cell.length_b   1.000
_cell.length_c   1.000
_cell.angle_alpha   90.00
_cell.angle_beta   90.00
_cell.angle_gamma   90.00
#
_symmetry.space_group_name_H-M   'P 1'
#
loop_
_entity.id
_entity.type
_entity.pdbx_description
1 polymer ?
#
loop_
_entity_poly.entity_id
_entity_poly.type
_entity_poly.pdbx_seq_one_letter_code
_entity_poly.pdbx_strand_id
1 'polypeptide(L)'
;MDAYEIMHEWDRAVGNEPRSNEDLDRDVPATLADYEYEDWKARIEVGNVKAIKAGMAIWGLPIEPLKPFEIDDAIETHERTYEPHTED
;
A
#
# COMPACT_ATOMS: atom_id res chain seq x y z
N MET A 1 8.84 -3.88 6.88
CA MET A 1 8.40 -4.96 6.01
C MET A 1 9.10 -4.75 4.69
N ASP A 2 9.90 -5.73 4.28
CA ASP A 2 10.68 -5.70 3.05
C ASP A 2 9.80 -5.97 1.82
N ALA A 3 10.24 -5.57 0.62
CA ALA A 3 9.50 -5.78 -0.61
C ALA A 3 9.12 -7.26 -0.84
N TYR A 4 10.01 -8.21 -0.52
CA TYR A 4 9.75 -9.65 -0.68
C TYR A 4 8.65 -10.14 0.26
N GLU A 5 8.60 -9.64 1.50
CA GLU A 5 7.54 -9.98 2.45
C GLU A 5 6.17 -9.54 1.90
N ILE A 6 6.10 -8.34 1.32
CA ILE A 6 4.88 -7.79 0.71
C ILE A 6 4.47 -8.62 -0.51
N MET A 7 5.42 -9.01 -1.36
CA MET A 7 5.15 -9.88 -2.51
C MET A 7 4.65 -11.27 -2.10
N HIS A 8 5.20 -11.85 -1.04
CA HIS A 8 4.71 -13.13 -0.48
C HIS A 8 3.30 -12.99 0.11
N GLU A 9 2.99 -11.86 0.73
CA GLU A 9 1.62 -11.57 1.19
C GLU A 9 0.66 -11.48 0.01
N TRP A 10 1.06 -10.87 -1.10
CA TRP A 10 0.24 -10.85 -2.31
C TRP A 10 0.04 -12.23 -2.92
N ASP A 11 1.08 -13.09 -2.97
CA ASP A 11 0.94 -14.49 -3.40
C ASP A 11 -0.08 -15.23 -2.53
N ARG A 12 -0.01 -15.07 -1.21
CA ARG A 12 -0.98 -15.67 -0.28
C ARG A 12 -2.38 -15.11 -0.47
N ALA A 13 -2.51 -13.81 -0.70
CA ALA A 13 -3.80 -13.15 -0.87
C ALA A 13 -4.55 -13.62 -2.13
N VAL A 14 -3.84 -13.99 -3.19
CA VAL A 14 -4.44 -14.60 -4.39
C VAL A 14 -4.65 -16.12 -4.27
N GLY A 15 -4.29 -16.72 -3.12
CA GLY A 15 -4.42 -18.15 -2.86
C GLY A 15 -3.27 -19.01 -3.42
N ASN A 16 -2.16 -18.39 -3.80
CA ASN A 16 -0.96 -19.10 -4.25
C ASN A 16 -0.02 -19.39 -3.08
N GLU A 17 0.83 -20.41 -3.25
CA GLU A 17 1.99 -20.59 -2.38
C GLU A 17 2.99 -19.44 -2.65
N PRO A 18 3.55 -18.79 -1.59
CA PRO A 18 4.53 -17.73 -1.79
C PRO A 18 5.72 -18.25 -2.59
N ARG A 19 5.99 -17.57 -3.70
CA ARG A 19 7.15 -17.88 -4.55
C ARG A 19 8.45 -17.63 -3.82
N SER A 20 9.54 -18.23 -4.29
CA SER A 20 10.86 -17.93 -3.77
C SER A 20 11.32 -16.54 -4.23
N ASN A 21 12.20 -15.89 -3.48
CA ASN A 21 12.79 -14.61 -3.88
C ASN A 21 13.43 -14.69 -5.28
N GLU A 22 14.10 -15.80 -5.60
CA GLU A 22 14.70 -16.04 -6.93
C GLU A 22 13.67 -16.12 -8.06
N ASP A 23 12.48 -16.68 -7.79
CA ASP A 23 11.39 -16.74 -8.77
C ASP A 23 10.76 -15.35 -8.97
N LEU A 24 10.62 -14.57 -7.89
CA LEU A 24 10.17 -13.18 -7.96
C LEU A 24 11.14 -12.33 -8.77
N ASP A 25 12.45 -12.45 -8.51
CA ASP A 25 13.49 -11.72 -9.23
C ASP A 25 13.59 -12.11 -10.71
N ARG A 26 13.16 -13.33 -11.07
CA ARG A 26 13.12 -13.78 -12.47
C ARG A 26 11.87 -13.27 -13.20
N ASP A 27 10.70 -13.39 -12.57
CA ASP A 27 9.42 -13.28 -13.28
C ASP A 27 8.82 -11.87 -13.18
N VAL A 28 8.99 -11.17 -12.05
CA VAL A 28 8.39 -9.85 -11.80
C VAL A 28 8.97 -8.74 -12.69
N PRO A 29 10.29 -8.62 -12.94
CA PRO A 29 10.84 -7.55 -13.77
C PRO A 29 10.25 -7.51 -15.19
N ALA A 30 9.95 -8.68 -15.77
CA ALA A 30 9.36 -8.78 -17.10
C ALA A 30 7.92 -8.25 -17.16
N THR A 31 7.24 -8.11 -16.02
CA THR A 31 5.86 -7.63 -15.91
C THR A 31 5.78 -6.13 -15.57
N LEU A 32 6.88 -5.53 -15.10
CA LEU A 32 6.96 -4.11 -14.76
C LEU A 32 7.34 -3.29 -16.01
N ALA A 33 6.35 -2.71 -16.69
CA ALA A 33 6.59 -1.94 -17.90
C ALA A 33 7.22 -0.55 -17.64
N ASP A 34 6.96 0.05 -16.47
CA ASP A 34 7.25 1.46 -16.18
C ASP A 34 8.29 1.69 -15.07
N TYR A 35 8.82 0.63 -14.46
CA TYR A 35 9.75 0.74 -13.35
C TYR A 35 10.93 -0.21 -13.49
N GLU A 36 12.11 0.30 -13.13
CA GLU A 36 13.25 -0.56 -12.81
C GLU A 36 12.91 -1.37 -11.55
N TYR A 37 13.16 -2.67 -11.58
CA TYR A 37 12.72 -3.59 -10.53
C TYR A 37 13.25 -3.23 -9.14
N GLU A 38 14.52 -2.83 -9.03
CA GLU A 38 15.14 -2.43 -7.76
C GLU A 38 14.52 -1.14 -7.20
N ASP A 39 14.23 -0.16 -8.06
CA ASP A 39 13.58 1.11 -7.66
C ASP A 39 12.11 0.87 -7.28
N TRP A 40 11.42 -0.06 -7.95
CA TRP A 40 10.08 -0.47 -7.58
C TRP A 40 10.02 -1.14 -6.20
N LYS A 41 10.94 -2.06 -5.89
CA LYS A 41 11.06 -2.69 -4.56
C LYS A 41 11.24 -1.64 -3.47
N ALA A 42 12.21 -0.74 -3.63
CA ALA A 42 12.46 0.34 -2.67
C ALA A 42 11.23 1.24 -2.47
N ARG A 43 10.45 1.48 -3.54
CA ARG A 43 9.22 2.27 -3.46
C ARG A 43 8.10 1.56 -2.72
N ILE A 44 7.97 0.24 -2.85
CA ILE A 44 7.00 -0.54 -2.08
C ILE A 44 7.34 -0.50 -0.59
N GLU A 45 8.61 -0.65 -0.24
CA GLU A 45 9.08 -0.63 1.15
C GLU A 45 8.76 0.68 1.88
N VAL A 46 8.84 1.81 1.18
CA VAL A 46 8.49 3.13 1.73
C VAL A 46 6.99 3.45 1.63
N GLY A 47 6.15 2.49 1.23
CA GLY A 47 4.70 2.67 1.17
C GLY A 47 4.21 3.51 -0.01
N ASN A 48 4.96 3.57 -1.12
CA ASN A 48 4.55 4.35 -2.28
C ASN A 48 3.29 3.74 -2.93
N VAL A 49 2.17 4.46 -2.83
CA VAL A 49 0.87 4.01 -3.32
C VAL A 49 0.88 3.67 -4.81
N LYS A 50 1.65 4.37 -5.65
CA LYS A 50 1.71 4.06 -7.08
C LYS A 50 2.43 2.74 -7.35
N ALA A 51 3.56 2.51 -6.68
CA ALA A 51 4.33 1.27 -6.81
C ALA A 51 3.55 0.05 -6.29
N ILE A 52 2.86 0.21 -5.14
CA ILE A 52 1.99 -0.83 -4.56
C ILE A 52 0.85 -1.17 -5.51
N LYS A 53 0.15 -0.17 -6.08
CA LYS A 53 -0.93 -0.42 -7.04
C LYS A 53 -0.44 -1.11 -8.32
N ALA A 54 0.74 -0.76 -8.81
CA ALA A 54 1.36 -1.45 -9.94
C ALA A 54 1.65 -2.92 -9.61
N GLY A 55 2.15 -3.21 -8.40
CA GLY A 55 2.35 -4.57 -7.91
C GLY A 55 1.04 -5.35 -7.79
N MET A 56 0.04 -4.79 -7.13
CA MET A 56 -1.27 -5.45 -6.99
C MET A 56 -1.91 -5.77 -8.35
N ALA A 57 -1.72 -4.90 -9.35
CA ALA A 57 -2.17 -5.15 -10.72
C ALA A 57 -1.49 -6.39 -11.35
N ILE A 58 -0.18 -6.54 -11.16
CA ILE A 58 0.59 -7.71 -11.64
C ILE A 58 0.08 -9.01 -11.01
N TRP A 59 -0.22 -8.97 -9.70
CA TRP A 59 -0.77 -10.12 -8.99
C TRP A 59 -2.26 -10.36 -9.27
N GLY A 60 -2.95 -9.46 -9.99
CA GLY A 60 -4.39 -9.56 -10.20
C GLY A 60 -5.22 -9.36 -8.94
N LEU A 61 -4.64 -8.71 -7.92
CA LEU A 61 -5.35 -8.34 -6.71
C LEU A 61 -6.33 -7.19 -7.02
N PRO A 62 -7.49 -7.15 -6.35
CA PRO A 62 -8.43 -6.07 -6.53
C PRO A 62 -7.77 -4.73 -6.18
N ILE A 63 -7.58 -3.89 -7.19
CA ILE A 63 -7.27 -2.47 -7.03
C ILE A 63 -8.59 -1.76 -6.71
N GLU A 64 -9.31 -2.23 -5.69
CA GLU A 64 -10.35 -1.40 -5.11
C GLU A 64 -9.68 -0.11 -4.63
N PRO A 65 -10.39 1.03 -4.59
CA PRO A 65 -9.91 2.10 -3.74
C PRO A 65 -9.66 1.43 -2.39
N LEU A 66 -8.42 1.49 -1.88
CA LEU A 66 -8.18 1.38 -0.45
C LEU A 66 -9.29 2.22 0.13
N LYS A 67 -10.31 1.58 0.75
CA LYS A 67 -11.43 2.33 1.32
C LYS A 67 -10.76 3.49 2.06
N PRO A 68 -11.24 4.74 1.93
CA PRO A 68 -10.77 5.78 2.83
C PRO A 68 -10.83 5.13 4.20
N PHE A 69 -9.65 4.94 4.77
CA PHE A 69 -9.41 4.44 6.11
C PHE A 69 -10.69 4.70 6.91
N GLU A 70 -11.32 3.65 7.42
CA GLU A 70 -12.19 3.87 8.56
C GLU A 70 -11.23 4.40 9.63
N ILE A 71 -11.07 5.73 9.71
CA ILE A 71 -10.59 6.42 10.90
C ILE A 71 -11.69 6.16 11.91
N ASP A 72 -11.66 4.95 12.46
CA ASP A 72 -12.36 4.65 13.68
C ASP A 72 -11.49 5.24 14.79
N ASP A 73 -12.01 6.33 15.34
CA ASP A 73 -11.84 6.74 16.74
C ASP A 73 -10.45 7.21 17.20
N ALA A 74 -10.03 8.39 16.75
CA ALA A 74 -9.11 9.25 17.52
C ALA A 74 -9.24 10.75 17.21
N ILE A 75 -10.38 11.23 16.71
CA ILE A 75 -10.72 12.65 16.91
C ILE A 75 -11.42 12.70 18.26
N GLU A 76 -10.62 12.76 19.32
CA GLU A 76 -11.07 13.34 20.58
C GLU A 76 -11.56 14.74 20.21
N THR A 77 -12.89 14.88 20.15
CA THR A 77 -13.58 16.15 19.99
C THR A 77 -13.20 17.01 21.18
N HIS A 78 -12.06 17.70 21.09
CA HIS A 78 -11.76 18.78 22.01
C HIS A 78 -12.71 19.91 21.64
N GLU A 79 -13.87 19.90 22.30
CA GLU A 79 -14.89 20.92 22.28
C GLU A 79 -14.21 22.26 22.55
N ARG A 80 -13.99 23.05 21.49
CA ARG A 80 -13.54 24.42 21.65
C ARG A 80 -14.75 25.21 22.14
N THR A 81 -14.87 25.34 23.45
CA THR A 81 -15.83 26.23 24.11
C THR A 81 -15.82 27.60 23.42
N TYR A 82 -16.93 27.95 22.79
CA TYR A 82 -17.13 29.26 22.17
C TYR A 82 -17.54 30.24 23.28
N GLU A 83 -16.65 31.15 23.64
CA GLU A 83 -17.02 32.31 24.46
C GLU A 83 -17.54 33.42 23.52
N PRO A 84 -18.81 33.86 23.64
CA PRO A 84 -19.31 34.97 22.86
C PRO A 84 -18.67 36.27 23.36
N HIS A 85 -17.89 36.93 22.51
CA HIS A 85 -17.43 38.28 22.75
C HIS A 85 -18.64 39.22 22.74
N THR A 86 -18.98 39.78 23.91
CA THR A 86 -19.89 40.93 24.03
C THR A 86 -19.15 42.16 23.50
N GLU A 87 -19.68 42.79 22.45
CA GLU A 87 -19.25 44.10 21.98
C GLU A 87 -20.02 45.20 22.76
N ASP A 88 -19.30 46.16 23.34
CA ASP A 88 -19.79 47.50 23.74
C ASP A 88 -18.78 48.54 23.20
#